data_AF-A0A9D6PS50-F1
#
_entry.id   AF-A0A9D6PS50-F1
#
_cell.length_a   1.000
_cell.length_b   1.000
_cell.length_c   1.000
_cell.angle_alpha   90.00
_cell.angle_beta   90.00
_cell.angle_gamma   90.00
#
_symmetry.space_group_name_H-M   'P 1'
#
loop_
_entity.id
_entity.type
_entity.pdbx_description
1 polymer ?
#
loop_
_entity_poly.entity_id
_entity_poly.type
_entity_poly.pdbx_seq_one_letter_code
_entity_poly.pdbx_strand_id
1 'polypeptide(L)' 'MSQDVKLKRIFRINMLIGFLVAAGSVYMILTGHYDNLQQRLGAEALMNNIAVGGLLYVAGFWYMCVFRKQIFSKSESK' A
#
# COMPACT_ATOMS: atom_id res chain seq x y z
N MET A 1 -13.75 23.79 10.49
CA MET A 1 -13.19 23.00 9.37
C MET A 1 -13.04 21.56 9.84
N SER A 2 -14.00 20.69 9.46
CA SER A 2 -14.26 19.40 10.13
C SER A 2 -13.07 18.43 10.08
N GLN A 3 -12.77 17.78 11.21
CA GLN A 3 -11.70 16.79 11.39
C GLN A 3 -11.75 15.66 10.35
N ASP A 4 -12.95 15.34 9.84
CA ASP A 4 -13.19 14.36 8.79
C ASP A 4 -12.41 14.60 7.49
N VAL A 5 -12.25 15.86 7.11
CA VAL A 5 -11.60 16.23 5.84
C VAL A 5 -10.10 16.02 5.93
N LYS A 6 -9.50 16.36 7.08
CA LYS A 6 -8.07 16.14 7.34
C LYS A 6 -7.75 14.65 7.37
N LEU A 7 -8.55 13.85 8.06
CA LEU A 7 -8.35 12.40 8.16
C LEU A 7 -8.50 11.72 6.79
N LYS A 8 -9.53 12.07 6.00
CA LYS A 8 -9.68 11.56 4.62
C LYS A 8 -8.47 11.89 3.73
N ARG A 9 -7.88 13.08 3.90
CA ARG A 9 -6.70 13.49 3.13
C ARG A 9 -5.48 12.65 3.49
N ILE A 10 -5.25 12.41 4.79
CA ILE A 10 -4.14 11.57 5.28
C ILE A 10 -4.29 10.12 4.81
N PHE A 11 -5.50 9.55 4.84
CA PHE A 11 -5.77 8.21 4.33
C PHE A 11 -5.49 8.08 2.82
N ARG A 12 -5.91 9.08 2.02
CA ARG A 12 -5.61 9.12 0.59
C ARG A 12 -4.12 9.23 0.30
N ILE A 13 -3.40 10.08 1.04
CA ILE A 13 -1.94 10.22 0.89
C ILE A 13 -1.23 8.90 1.22
N ASN A 14 -1.61 8.21 2.30
CA ASN A 14 -1.02 6.91 2.66
C ASN A 14 -1.27 5.84 1.59
N MET A 15 -2.49 5.75 1.03
CA MET A 15 -2.75 4.85 -0.10
C MET A 15 -1.89 5.18 -1.32
N LEU A 16 -1.69 6.47 -1.61
CA LEU A 16 -0.89 6.92 -2.74
C LEU A 16 0.59 6.57 -2.54
N ILE A 17 1.12 6.69 -1.32
CA ILE A 17 2.48 6.26 -0.97
C ILE A 17 2.63 4.75 -1.16
N GLY A 18 1.71 3.95 -0.62
CA GLY A 18 1.75 2.49 -0.79
C GLY A 18 1.70 2.06 -2.26
N PHE A 19 0.89 2.75 -3.07
CA PHE A 19 0.82 2.52 -4.50
C PHE A 19 2.12 2.89 -5.23
N LEU A 20 2.74 4.02 -4.90
CA LEU A 20 4.01 4.44 -5.48
C LEU A 20 5.15 3.46 -5.14
N VAL A 21 5.18 2.95 -3.91
CA VAL A 21 6.16 1.94 -3.49
C VAL A 21 5.97 0.66 -4.30
N ALA A 22 4.74 0.16 -4.43
CA ALA A 22 4.46 -1.03 -5.24
C ALA A 22 4.84 -0.82 -6.72
N ALA A 23 4.49 0.32 -7.31
CA ALA A 23 4.84 0.66 -8.69
C ALA A 23 6.36 0.76 -8.88
N GLY A 24 7.08 1.37 -7.94
CA GLY A 24 8.54 1.47 -7.95
C GLY A 24 9.23 0.10 -7.85
N SER A 25 8.74 -0.79 -6.98
CA SER A 25 9.25 -2.16 -6.88
C SER A 25 9.02 -2.95 -8.16
N VAL A 26 7.83 -2.86 -8.76
CA VAL A 26 7.53 -3.51 -10.06
C VAL A 26 8.43 -2.96 -11.17
N TYR A 27 8.63 -1.64 -11.21
CA TYR A 27 9.55 -1.03 -12.17
C TYR A 27 10.97 -1.59 -12.02
N MET A 28 11.50 -1.66 -10.79
CA MET A 28 12.83 -2.23 -10.53
C MET A 28 12.93 -3.71 -10.91
N ILE A 29 11.88 -4.51 -10.71
CA ILE A 29 11.84 -5.92 -11.16
C ILE A 29 11.95 -5.99 -12.68
N LEU A 30 11.26 -5.10 -13.42
CA LEU A 30 11.23 -5.13 -14.88
C LEU A 30 12.51 -4.60 -15.53
N THR A 31 13.11 -3.54 -14.98
CA THR A 31 14.31 -2.90 -15.57
C THR A 31 15.63 -3.41 -15.00
N GLY A 32 15.59 -4.15 -13.88
CA GLY A 32 16.79 -4.67 -13.22
C GLY A 32 17.64 -5.53 -14.17
N HIS A 33 18.83 -5.05 -14.51
CA HIS A 33 19.84 -5.88 -15.15
C HIS A 33 20.51 -6.72 -14.05
N TYR A 34 20.44 -8.04 -14.21
CA TYR A 34 21.03 -9.00 -13.29
C TYR A 34 22.20 -9.68 -14.00
N ASP A 35 23.40 -9.54 -13.44
CA ASP A 35 24.62 -10.13 -14.03
C ASP A 35 24.64 -11.66 -13.92
N ASN A 36 23.84 -12.23 -13.02
CA ASN A 36 23.74 -13.67 -12.80
C ASN A 36 22.38 -14.09 -12.20
N LEU A 37 22.03 -15.36 -12.40
CA LEU A 37 20.74 -15.94 -12.05
C LEU A 37 20.46 -15.92 -10.53
N GLN A 38 21.52 -15.95 -9.73
CA GLN A 38 21.42 -15.94 -8.26
C GLN A 38 21.10 -14.54 -7.71
N GLN A 39 21.68 -13.47 -8.28
CA GLN A 39 21.29 -12.09 -7.95
C GLN A 39 19.84 -11.81 -8.34
N ARG A 40 19.39 -12.35 -9.48
CA ARG A 40 18.01 -12.23 -9.92
C ARG A 40 17.03 -12.83 -8.91
N LEU A 41 17.24 -14.07 -8.48
CA LEU A 41 16.36 -14.74 -7.52
C LEU A 41 16.29 -14.01 -6.16
N GLY A 42 17.42 -13.53 -5.66
CA GLY A 42 17.46 -12.79 -4.39
C GLY A 42 16.76 -11.42 -4.47
N ALA A 43 17.03 -10.68 -5.55
CA ALA A 43 16.44 -9.36 -5.75
C ALA A 43 14.95 -9.42 -6.12
N GLU A 44 14.55 -10.34 -6.99
CA GLU A 44 13.14 -10.55 -7.34
C GLU A 44 12.34 -11.03 -6.12
N ALA A 45 12.87 -11.92 -5.27
CA ALA A 45 12.16 -12.35 -4.06
C ALA A 45 11.90 -11.19 -3.09
N LEU A 46 12.91 -10.35 -2.84
CA LEU A 46 12.77 -9.18 -1.98
C LEU A 46 11.81 -8.16 -2.59
N MET A 47 11.99 -7.80 -3.87
CA MET A 47 11.16 -6.83 -4.55
C MET A 47 9.72 -7.31 -4.69
N ASN A 48 9.49 -8.60 -4.93
CA ASN A 48 8.16 -9.18 -4.99
C ASN A 48 7.47 -9.13 -3.61
N ASN A 49 8.18 -9.42 -2.53
CA ASN A 49 7.66 -9.26 -1.17
C ASN A 49 7.32 -7.79 -0.86
N ILE A 50 8.15 -6.84 -1.30
CA ILE A 50 7.87 -5.41 -1.13
C ILE A 50 6.66 -4.99 -1.97
N ALA A 51 6.55 -5.46 -3.22
CA ALA A 51 5.42 -5.17 -4.10
C ALA A 51 4.11 -5.73 -3.54
N VAL A 52 4.10 -6.99 -3.10
CA VAL A 52 2.96 -7.65 -2.45
C VAL A 52 2.61 -6.95 -1.13
N GLY A 53 3.62 -6.60 -0.32
CA GLY A 53 3.42 -5.85 0.92
C GLY A 53 2.80 -4.47 0.68
N GLY A 54 3.26 -3.75 -0.35
CA GLY A 54 2.69 -2.46 -0.77
C GLY A 54 1.24 -2.59 -1.25
N LEU A 55 0.93 -3.63 -2.04
CA LEU A 55 -0.44 -3.92 -2.48
C LEU A 55 -1.37 -4.27 -1.30
N LEU A 56 -0.91 -5.11 -0.38
CA LEU A 56 -1.66 -5.46 0.83
C LEU A 56 -1.90 -4.25 1.73
N TYR A 57 -0.91 -3.36 1.86
CA TYR A 57 -1.05 -2.11 2.59
C TYR A 57 -2.13 -1.23 1.97
N VAL A 58 -2.10 -1.03 0.64
CA VAL A 58 -3.14 -0.27 -0.08
C VAL A 58 -4.51 -0.92 0.08
N ALA A 59 -4.61 -2.24 -0.07
CA ALA A 59 -5.87 -2.97 0.08
C ALA A 59 -6.44 -2.87 1.51
N GLY A 60 -5.60 -2.96 2.53
CA GLY A 60 -5.99 -2.79 3.93
C GLY A 60 -6.49 -1.38 4.24
N PHE A 61 -5.78 -0.35 3.77
CA PHE A 61 -6.21 1.05 3.93
C PHE A 61 -7.48 1.36 3.13
N TRP A 62 -7.64 0.77 1.94
CA TRP A 62 -8.87 0.85 1.16
C TRP A 62 -10.04 0.23 1.91
N TYR A 63 -9.86 -0.98 2.44
CA TYR A 63 -10.88 -1.68 3.24
C TYR A 63 -11.28 -0.84 4.45
N MET A 64 -10.32 -0.30 5.21
CA MET A 64 -10.62 0.61 6.32
C MET A 64 -11.40 1.85 5.87
N CYS A 65 -11.13 2.41 4.68
CA CYS A 65 -11.88 3.54 4.16
C CYS A 65 -13.33 3.19 3.79
N VAL A 66 -13.55 2.05 3.14
CA VAL A 66 -14.90 1.58 2.75
C VAL A 66 -15.74 1.26 3.98
N PHE A 67 -15.16 0.54 4.95
CA PHE A 67 -15.86 0.13 6.16
C PHE A 67 -15.85 1.18 7.28
N ARG A 68 -15.19 2.32 7.08
CA ARG A 68 -15.11 3.42 8.06
C ARG A 68 -16.49 3.82 8.58
N LYS A 69 -17.50 3.90 7.70
CA LYS A 69 -18.87 4.25 8.09
C LYS A 69 -19.51 3.22 9.01
N GLN A 70 -19.30 1.93 8.78
CA GLN A 70 -19.85 0.86 9.62
C GLN A 70 -19.12 0.73 10.96
N ILE A 71 -17.79 0.89 10.97
CA ILE A 71 -16.99 0.75 12.20
C ILE A 71 -17.19 1.95 13.13
N PHE A 72 -17.17 3.18 12.61
CA PHE A 72 -17.35 4.38 13.45
C PHE A 72 -18.80 4.59 13.87
N SER A 73 -19.80 4.30 13.01
CA SER A 73 -21.21 4.44 13.38
C SER A 73 -21.65 3.49 14.50
N LYS A 74 -20.94 2.37 14.70
CA LYS A 74 -21.25 1.40 15.76
C LYS A 74 -20.64 1.81 17.12
N SER A 75 -19.71 2.77 17.13
CA SER A 75 -19.04 3.28 18.34
C SER A 75 -19.85 4.34 19.09
N GLU A 76 -20.85 4.97 18.46
CA GLU A 76 -21.71 5.99 19.09
C GLU A 76 -22.99 5.40 19.73
N SER A 77 -23.16 4.08 19.68
CA SER A 77 -24.27 3.36 20.31
C SER A 77 -23.78 2.52 21.49
N LYS A 78 -23.07 3.11 22.44
CA LYS A 78 -22.88 2.56 23.78
C LYS A 78 -22.75 3.67 24.81
#